data_AF-A0A1S3DBF0-F1
#
_entry.id   AF-A0A1S3DBF0-F1
#
_cell.length_a   1.000
_cell.length_b   1.000
_cell.length_c   1.000
_cell.angle_alpha   90.00
_cell.angle_beta   90.00
_cell.angle_gamma   90.00
#
_symmetry.space_group_name_H-M   'P 1'
#
loop_
_entity.id
_entity.type
_entity.pdbx_description
1 polymer ?
#
loop_
_entity_poly.entity_id
_entity_poly.type
_entity_poly.pdbx_seq_one_letter_code
_entity_poly.pdbx_strand_id
1 'polypeptide(L)'
;MADLILLPIHYHPDYMNETCRLINREWPKSFTARYLSLSTSCDKLPTSFVLVNQKTNLVVGHAKVTAVKTIPSAVYIESVVIDKIYRGKGWGLELMKQLHSYLVIK
;
A
#
# COMPACT_ATOMS: atom_id res chain seq x y z
N MET A 1 11.20 0.65 -18.35
CA MET A 1 10.06 0.74 -17.42
C MET A 1 10.59 0.59 -16.00
N ALA A 2 9.93 1.16 -14.98
CA ALA A 2 10.34 0.96 -13.60
C ALA A 2 9.92 -0.44 -13.15
N ASP A 3 10.84 -1.22 -12.59
CA ASP A 3 10.57 -2.57 -12.08
C ASP A 3 9.92 -2.43 -10.70
N LEU A 4 8.59 -2.32 -10.71
CA LEU A 4 7.76 -2.06 -9.53
C LEU A 4 6.94 -3.31 -9.19
N ILE A 5 6.96 -3.70 -7.91
CA ILE A 5 6.20 -4.85 -7.40
C ILE A 5 5.32 -4.44 -6.23
N LEU A 6 4.07 -4.90 -6.26
CA LEU A 6 3.10 -4.74 -5.18
C LEU A 6 3.14 -5.95 -4.24
N LEU A 7 3.34 -5.70 -2.95
CA LEU A 7 3.49 -6.75 -1.94
C LEU A 7 2.52 -6.53 -0.76
N PRO A 8 1.84 -7.56 -0.22
CA PRO A 8 1.07 -7.44 1.01
C PRO A 8 2.01 -7.28 2.21
N ILE A 9 1.84 -6.20 2.98
CA ILE A 9 2.83 -5.81 4.00
C ILE A 9 2.97 -6.82 5.15
N HIS A 10 1.94 -7.64 5.42
CA HIS A 10 1.98 -8.63 6.49
C HIS A 10 2.96 -9.79 6.22
N TYR A 11 3.40 -9.97 4.98
CA TYR A 11 4.48 -10.90 4.61
C TYR A 11 5.87 -10.23 4.59
N HIS A 12 5.93 -8.90 4.72
CA HIS A 12 7.16 -8.12 4.59
C HIS A 12 7.29 -7.08 5.71
N PRO A 13 7.49 -7.54 6.97
CA PRO A 13 7.59 -6.66 8.14
C PRO A 13 8.73 -5.64 8.02
N ASP A 14 9.78 -5.96 7.26
CA ASP A 14 10.92 -5.08 6.99
C ASP A 14 10.51 -3.74 6.36
N TYR A 15 9.41 -3.72 5.59
CA TYR A 15 8.87 -2.50 4.97
C TYR A 15 7.92 -1.70 5.87
N MET A 16 7.53 -2.20 7.05
CA MET A 16 6.57 -1.50 7.92
C MET A 16 7.05 -0.12 8.33
N ASN A 17 8.29 -0.01 8.82
CA ASN A 17 8.83 1.26 9.33
C ASN A 17 8.93 2.32 8.23
N GLU A 18 9.38 1.92 7.04
CA GLU A 18 9.48 2.81 5.88
C GLU A 18 8.09 3.24 5.40
N THR A 19 7.14 2.31 5.36
CA THR A 19 5.75 2.60 4.98
C THR A 19 5.07 3.56 5.96
N CYS A 20 5.28 3.38 7.26
CA CYS A 20 4.80 4.33 8.28
C CYS A 20 5.32 5.74 8.01
N ARG A 21 6.62 5.88 7.71
CA ARG A 21 7.24 7.18 7.39
C ARG A 21 6.68 7.77 6.10
N LEU A 22 6.52 6.96 5.06
CA LEU A 22 5.94 7.38 3.78
C LEU A 22 4.53 7.96 3.97
N ILE A 23 3.63 7.25 4.65
CA ILE A 23 2.26 7.71 4.88
C ILE A 23 2.26 8.99 5.74
N ASN A 24 3.11 9.05 6.77
CA ASN A 24 3.20 10.22 7.64
C ASN A 24 3.75 11.48 6.97
N ARG A 25 4.57 11.35 5.92
CA ARG A 25 5.01 12.50 5.11
C ARG A 25 3.86 13.15 4.33
N GLU A 26 2.80 12.41 4.05
CA GLU A 26 1.62 12.93 3.36
C GLU A 26 0.53 13.36 4.35
N TRP A 27 0.26 12.53 5.36
CA TRP A 27 -0.74 12.80 6.38
C TRP A 27 -0.13 12.57 7.77
N PRO A 28 0.37 13.61 8.45
CA PRO A 28 1.02 13.45 9.75
C PRO A 28 0.11 12.86 10.82
N LYS A 29 0.55 11.76 11.45
CA LYS A 29 -0.01 11.16 12.68
C LYS A 29 1.12 10.55 13.51
N SER A 30 0.81 10.09 14.73
CA SER A 30 1.80 9.35 15.53
C SER A 30 2.28 8.09 14.79
N PHE A 31 3.57 7.78 14.95
CA PHE A 31 4.15 6.59 14.35
C PHE A 31 3.42 5.31 14.80
N THR A 32 3.07 5.22 16.09
CA THR A 32 2.30 4.12 16.66
C THR A 32 0.94 3.94 15.98
N ALA A 33 0.21 5.03 15.68
CA ALA A 33 -1.07 4.94 14.99
C ALA A 33 -0.91 4.39 13.55
N ARG A 34 0.17 4.75 12.84
CA ARG A 34 0.49 4.17 11.53
C ARG A 34 0.84 2.70 11.64
N TYR A 35 1.69 2.36 12.59
CA TYR A 35 2.12 0.98 12.82
C TYR A 35 0.91 0.08 13.10
N LEU A 36 0.05 0.47 14.06
CA LEU A 36 -1.18 -0.25 14.37
C LEU A 36 -2.10 -0.42 13.15
N SER A 37 -2.27 0.63 12.33
CA SER A 37 -3.07 0.52 11.11
C SER A 37 -2.48 -0.49 10.12
N LEU A 38 -1.16 -0.52 9.94
CA LEU A 38 -0.48 -1.49 9.07
C LEU A 38 -0.56 -2.91 9.65
N SER A 39 -0.46 -3.06 10.97
CA SER A 39 -0.57 -4.35 11.68
C SER A 39 -1.94 -5.02 11.53
N THR A 40 -2.98 -4.29 11.13
CA THR A 40 -4.29 -4.91 10.80
C THR A 40 -4.31 -5.68 9.48
N SER A 41 -3.24 -5.59 8.69
CA SER A 41 -3.13 -6.26 7.38
C SER A 41 -3.19 -7.78 7.51
N CYS A 42 -4.03 -8.45 6.70
CA CYS A 42 -4.14 -9.91 6.64
C CYS A 42 -4.52 -10.40 5.23
N ASP A 43 -4.66 -11.73 5.05
CA ASP A 43 -5.01 -12.36 3.77
C ASP A 43 -6.45 -12.13 3.30
N LYS A 44 -7.35 -11.77 4.22
CA LYS A 44 -8.75 -11.47 3.92
C LYS A 44 -8.86 -9.99 3.59
N LEU A 45 -9.38 -9.20 4.52
CA LEU A 45 -9.35 -7.74 4.54
C LEU A 45 -9.45 -7.30 6.02
N PRO A 46 -8.83 -6.18 6.44
CA PRO A 46 -8.10 -5.25 5.59
C PRO A 46 -6.72 -5.77 5.17
N THR A 47 -6.25 -5.34 4.01
CA THR A 47 -4.92 -5.67 3.50
C THR A 47 -4.20 -4.39 3.10
N SER A 48 -3.07 -4.13 3.74
CA SER A 48 -2.16 -3.05 3.38
C SER A 48 -1.11 -3.55 2.40
N PHE A 49 -0.95 -2.86 1.29
CA PHE A 49 0.01 -3.15 0.24
C PHE A 49 1.10 -2.08 0.19
N VAL A 50 2.29 -2.50 -0.21
CA VAL A 50 3.44 -1.63 -0.46
C VAL A 50 3.91 -1.81 -1.89
N LEU A 51 4.16 -0.69 -2.57
CA LEU A 51 4.79 -0.70 -3.89
C LEU A 51 6.30 -0.55 -3.67
N VAL A 52 7.08 -1.52 -4.13
CA VAL A 52 8.53 -1.58 -3.96
C VAL A 52 9.21 -1.45 -5.31
N ASN A 53 10.26 -0.63 -5.38
CA ASN A 53 11.16 -0.61 -6.52
C ASN A 53 12.17 -1.75 -6.39
N GLN A 54 12.08 -2.75 -7.27
CA GLN A 54 12.89 -3.97 -7.22
C GLN A 54 14.39 -3.72 -7.39
N LYS A 55 14.78 -2.61 -8.03
CA LYS A 55 16.21 -2.27 -8.20
C LYS A 55 16.84 -1.72 -6.93
N THR A 56 16.06 -1.00 -6.13
CA THR A 56 16.56 -0.29 -4.95
C THR A 56 16.06 -0.87 -3.64
N ASN A 57 15.10 -1.81 -3.68
CA ASN A 57 14.37 -2.35 -2.54
C ASN A 57 13.75 -1.27 -1.64
N LEU A 58 13.36 -0.13 -2.23
CA LEU A 58 12.75 1.00 -1.49
C LEU A 58 11.24 0.95 -1.60
N VAL A 59 10.55 1.34 -0.53
CA VAL A 59 9.10 1.56 -0.55
C VAL A 59 8.82 2.89 -1.27
N VAL A 60 8.10 2.80 -2.38
CA VAL A 60 7.79 3.95 -3.24
C VAL A 60 6.31 4.31 -3.26
N GLY A 61 5.46 3.45 -2.70
CA GLY A 61 4.03 3.68 -2.60
C GLY A 61 3.34 2.78 -1.58
N HIS A 62 2.11 3.13 -1.24
CA HIS A 62 1.25 2.37 -0.33
C HIS A 62 -0.22 2.53 -0.73
N ALA A 63 -1.01 1.48 -0.51
CA ALA A 63 -2.47 1.53 -0.48
C ALA A 63 -2.99 0.51 0.53
N LYS A 64 -4.10 0.82 1.19
CA LYS A 64 -4.82 -0.12 2.06
C LYS A 64 -6.18 -0.43 1.46
N VAL A 65 -6.55 -1.71 1.48
CA VAL A 65 -7.85 -2.20 1.03
C VAL A 65 -8.63 -2.69 2.23
N THR A 66 -9.88 -2.27 2.34
CA THR A 66 -10.79 -2.64 3.43
C THR A 66 -12.14 -3.06 2.85
N ALA A 67 -12.79 -4.08 3.41
CA ALA A 67 -14.09 -4.56 2.92
C ALA A 67 -15.21 -3.53 3.15
N VAL A 68 -16.16 -3.42 2.22
CA VAL A 68 -17.40 -2.67 2.44
C VAL A 68 -18.44 -3.60 3.08
N LYS A 69 -18.78 -3.37 4.35
CA LYS A 69 -19.68 -4.26 5.12
C LYS A 69 -21.05 -4.50 4.46
N THR A 70 -21.56 -3.51 3.74
CA THR A 70 -22.88 -3.56 3.11
C THR A 70 -22.87 -4.08 1.68
N ILE A 71 -21.70 -4.19 1.04
CA ILE A 71 -21.56 -4.59 -0.36
C ILE A 71 -20.41 -5.60 -0.45
N PRO A 72 -20.72 -6.92 -0.37
CA PRO A 72 -19.69 -7.97 -0.31
C PRO A 72 -18.72 -7.98 -1.50
N SER A 73 -19.14 -7.48 -2.67
CA SER A 73 -18.33 -7.41 -3.88
C SER A 73 -17.52 -6.11 -4.01
N ALA A 74 -17.58 -5.21 -3.03
CA ALA A 74 -16.91 -3.92 -3.06
C ALA A 74 -15.87 -3.78 -1.95
N VAL A 75 -14.83 -3.01 -2.27
CA VAL A 75 -13.77 -2.66 -1.34
C VAL A 75 -13.58 -1.14 -1.30
N TYR A 76 -13.12 -0.65 -0.16
CA TYR A 76 -12.65 0.71 -0.01
C TYR A 76 -11.13 0.71 -0.12
N ILE A 77 -10.60 1.57 -0.98
CA ILE A 77 -9.15 1.77 -1.12
C ILE A 77 -8.80 3.10 -0.45
N GLU A 78 -7.94 3.03 0.56
CA GLU A 78 -7.61 4.16 1.42
C GLU A 78 -6.10 4.34 1.57
N SER A 79 -5.69 5.51 2.07
CA SER A 79 -4.29 5.87 2.31
C SER A 79 -3.38 5.67 1.09
N VAL A 80 -3.89 5.91 -0.13
CA VAL A 80 -3.16 5.75 -1.38
C VAL A 80 -2.11 6.84 -1.53
N VAL A 81 -0.84 6.48 -1.50
CA VAL A 81 0.27 7.45 -1.59
C VAL A 81 1.41 6.91 -2.43
N ILE A 82 2.03 7.79 -3.21
CA ILE A 82 3.32 7.58 -3.87
C ILE A 82 4.32 8.57 -3.25
N ASP A 83 5.55 8.13 -3.01
CA ASP A 83 6.59 9.03 -2.51
C ASP A 83 6.75 10.22 -3.47
N LYS A 84 6.89 11.42 -2.90
CA LYS A 84 6.86 12.69 -3.62
C LYS A 84 7.86 12.73 -4.78
N ILE A 85 9.03 12.10 -4.64
CA ILE A 85 10.07 12.10 -5.67
C ILE A 85 9.73 11.25 -6.92
N TYR A 86 8.69 10.41 -6.82
CA TYR A 86 8.22 9.53 -7.89
C TYR A 86 6.86 9.91 -8.47
N ARG A 87 6.24 11.01 -8.00
CA ARG A 87 4.99 11.54 -8.56
C ARG A 87 5.21 12.05 -9.99
N GLY A 88 4.14 12.07 -10.79
CA GLY A 88 4.19 12.46 -12.21
C GLY A 88 4.82 11.42 -13.16
N LYS A 89 5.31 10.29 -12.64
CA LYS A 89 5.96 9.22 -13.43
C LYS A 89 5.02 8.05 -13.79
N GLY A 90 3.72 8.18 -13.53
CA GLY A 90 2.73 7.12 -13.74
C GLY A 90 2.71 6.01 -12.67
N TRP A 91 3.49 6.11 -11.60
CA TRP A 91 3.61 5.02 -10.60
C TRP A 91 2.35 4.85 -9.75
N GLY A 92 1.53 5.90 -9.61
CA GLY A 92 0.21 5.78 -9.01
C GLY A 92 -0.75 4.93 -9.86
N LEU A 93 -0.67 5.06 -11.19
CA LEU A 93 -1.43 4.20 -12.11
C LEU A 93 -0.96 2.75 -11.99
N GLU A 94 0.36 2.53 -11.92
CA GLU A 94 0.93 1.19 -11.74
C GLU A 94 0.49 0.53 -10.43
N LEU A 95 0.54 1.27 -9.32
CA LEU A 95 0.00 0.83 -8.02
C LEU A 95 -1.45 0.36 -8.15
N MET A 96 -2.31 1.19 -8.75
CA MET A 96 -3.75 0.87 -8.88
C MET A 96 -4.01 -0.30 -9.83
N LYS A 97 -3.22 -0.45 -10.91
CA LYS A 97 -3.32 -1.60 -11.82
C LYS A 97 -2.95 -2.91 -11.13
N GLN A 98 -1.82 -2.95 -10.43
CA GLN A 98 -1.40 -4.16 -9.70
C GLN A 98 -2.39 -4.50 -8.58
N LEU A 99 -2.92 -3.48 -7.89
CA LEU A 99 -3.92 -3.67 -6.85
C LEU A 99 -5.23 -4.24 -7.43
N HIS A 100 -5.68 -3.71 -8.56
CA HIS A 100 -6.86 -4.24 -9.26
C HIS A 100 -6.66 -5.70 -9.67
N SER A 101 -5.52 -6.04 -10.30
CA SER A 101 -5.21 -7.42 -10.67
C SER A 101 -5.19 -8.35 -9.45
N TYR A 102 -4.64 -7.91 -8.32
CA TYR A 102 -4.62 -8.70 -7.08
C TYR A 102 -6.02 -8.98 -6.55
N LEU A 103 -6.94 -8.01 -6.66
CA LEU A 103 -8.30 -8.14 -6.15
C LEU A 103 -9.23 -8.94 -7.07
N VAL A 104 -9.00 -8.93 -8.39
CA VAL A 104 -9.81 -9.68 -9.36
C VAL A 104 -9.48 -11.18 -9.37
N ILE A 105 -8.26 -11.56 -8.97
CA ILE A 105 -7.79 -12.95 -8.97
C ILE A 105 -8.18 -13.71 -7.68
N LYS A 106 -8.87 -13.05 -6.73
CA LYS A 106 -9.39 -13.65 -5.49
C LYS A 106 -10.90 -13.72 -5.47
#